data_AF-A0A7V3RF71-F1
#
_entry.id   AF-A0A7V3RF71-F1
#
_cell.length_a   1.000
_cell.length_b   1.000
_cell.length_c   1.000
_cell.angle_alpha   90.00
_cell.angle_beta   90.00
_cell.angle_gamma   90.00
#
_symmetry.space_group_name_H-M   'P 1'
#
loop_
_entity.id
_entity.type
_entity.pdbx_description
1 polymer ?
#
loop_
_entity_poly.entity_id
_entity_poly.type
_entity_poly.pdbx_seq_one_letter_code
_entity_poly.pdbx_strand_id
1 'polypeptide(L)' 'MPISNLGTKKHPVVVRVKTMEKAQDIMKICSDNGWHIIAGVEPDKPEDISDFEYLMKNPPKKRLRVKRVN' A
#
# COMPACT_ATOMS: atom_id res chain seq x y z
N MET A 1 14.70 9.67 -7.50
CA MET A 1 13.74 10.79 -7.62
C MET A 1 12.55 10.46 -6.73
N PRO A 2 12.12 11.31 -5.77
CA PRO A 2 11.06 10.92 -4.84
C PRO A 2 9.68 11.03 -5.49
N ILE A 3 8.97 9.89 -5.57
CA ILE A 3 7.61 9.78 -6.11
C ILE A 3 6.66 10.45 -5.11
N SER A 4 6.03 11.55 -5.53
CA SER A 4 5.39 12.51 -4.62
C SER A 4 3.95 12.19 -4.22
N ASN A 5 3.35 11.08 -4.68
CA ASN A 5 1.89 10.82 -4.51
C ASN A 5 1.48 9.33 -4.41
N LEU A 6 2.27 8.49 -3.73
CA LEU A 6 1.95 7.06 -3.53
C LEU A 6 0.71 6.85 -2.64
N GLY A 7 -0.05 5.78 -2.93
CA GLY A 7 -1.21 5.36 -2.14
C GLY A 7 -2.56 5.94 -2.59
N THR A 8 -2.62 6.56 -3.78
CA THR A 8 -3.86 7.14 -4.33
C THR A 8 -4.34 6.36 -5.56
N LYS A 9 -5.58 6.57 -6.01
CA LYS A 9 -6.11 5.93 -7.24
C LYS A 9 -5.23 6.12 -8.48
N LYS A 10 -4.43 7.20 -8.53
CA LYS A 10 -3.52 7.50 -9.65
C LYS A 10 -2.15 6.82 -9.50
N HIS A 11 -1.73 6.54 -8.26
CA HIS A 11 -0.46 5.89 -7.95
C HIS A 11 -0.68 4.90 -6.81
N PRO A 12 -1.13 3.66 -7.10
CA PRO A 12 -1.24 2.64 -6.09
C PRO A 12 0.15 2.28 -5.56
N VAL A 13 0.20 1.84 -4.31
CA VAL A 13 1.44 1.35 -3.70
C VAL A 13 1.73 -0.01 -4.31
N VAL A 14 2.89 -0.18 -4.94
CA VAL A 14 3.31 -1.47 -5.46
C VAL A 14 4.34 -2.01 -4.49
N VAL A 15 4.05 -3.15 -3.87
CA VAL A 15 5.03 -3.87 -3.04
C VAL A 15 5.41 -5.16 -3.73
N ARG A 16 6.70 -5.48 -3.66
CA ARG A 16 7.23 -6.77 -4.10
C ARG A 16 7.68 -7.55 -2.88
N VAL A 17 7.12 -8.73 -2.71
CA VAL A 17 7.48 -9.63 -1.62
C VAL A 17 7.89 -10.98 -2.17
N LYS A 18 8.70 -11.71 -1.42
CA LYS A 18 9.10 -13.07 -1.81
C LYS A 18 8.07 -14.13 -1.43
N THR A 19 7.27 -13.86 -0.40
CA THR A 19 6.33 -14.83 0.16
C THR A 19 4.90 -14.31 0.15
N MET A 20 3.95 -15.23 -0.04
CA MET A 20 2.53 -14.90 -0.05
C MET A 20 2.03 -14.46 1.33
N GLU A 21 2.61 -15.00 2.41
CA GLU A 21 2.29 -14.57 3.78
C GLU A 21 2.56 -13.08 3.99
N LYS A 22 3.73 -12.59 3.56
CA LYS A 22 4.04 -11.15 3.62
C LYS A 22 3.08 -10.33 2.75
N ALA A 23 2.69 -10.83 1.58
CA ALA A 23 1.71 -10.14 0.74
C ALA A 23 0.37 -9.99 1.47
N GLN A 24 -0.09 -11.05 2.15
CA GLN A 24 -1.35 -11.04 2.88
C GLN A 24 -1.32 -10.09 4.09
N ASP A 25 -0.24 -10.08 4.87
CA ASP A 25 -0.09 -9.16 6.01
C ASP A 25 -0.13 -7.70 5.55
N ILE A 26 0.65 -7.35 4.53
CA ILE A 26 0.68 -5.99 4.00
C ILE A 26 -0.68 -5.61 3.39
N MET A 27 -1.31 -6.52 2.64
CA MET A 27 -2.63 -6.31 2.07
C MET A 27 -3.69 -6.05 3.14
N LYS A 28 -3.64 -6.77 4.27
CA LYS A 28 -4.55 -6.59 5.40
C LYS A 28 -4.39 -5.21 6.03
N ILE A 29 -3.15 -4.77 6.27
CA ILE A 29 -2.84 -3.43 6.82
C ILE A 29 -3.32 -2.34 5.86
N CYS A 30 -3.05 -2.47 4.56
CA CYS A 30 -3.48 -1.51 3.56
C CYS A 30 -5.00 -1.46 3.40
N SER A 31 -5.68 -2.60 3.44
CA SER A 31 -7.14 -2.68 3.34
C SER A 31 -7.82 -2.01 4.54
N ASP A 32 -7.32 -2.22 5.76
CA ASP A 32 -7.81 -1.54 6.97
C ASP A 32 -7.62 -0.01 6.88
N ASN A 33 -6.49 0.40 6.30
CA ASN A 33 -6.21 1.81 6.04
C ASN A 33 -6.92 2.38 4.80
N GLY A 34 -7.64 1.58 4.02
CA GLY A 34 -8.29 2.01 2.79
C GLY A 34 -7.31 2.48 1.70
N TRP A 35 -6.09 1.97 1.71
CA TRP A 35 -5.05 2.28 0.75
C TRP A 35 -5.12 1.35 -0.47
N HIS A 36 -4.86 1.89 -1.65
CA HIS A 36 -4.77 1.09 -2.87
C HIS A 36 -3.37 0.49 -2.98
N ILE A 37 -3.28 -0.82 -2.82
CA ILE A 37 -2.02 -1.57 -2.89
C ILE A 37 -2.09 -2.66 -3.97
N ILE A 38 -0.96 -2.89 -4.64
CA ILE A 38 -0.70 -4.00 -5.55
C ILE A 38 0.46 -4.78 -4.94
N ALA A 39 0.17 -5.97 -4.42
CA ALA A 39 1.20 -6.87 -3.89
C ALA A 39 1.60 -7.88 -4.98
N GLY A 40 2.84 -7.79 -5.45
CA GLY A 40 3.46 -8.78 -6.33
C GLY A 40 4.28 -9.77 -5.52
N VAL A 41 3.97 -11.06 -5.64
CA VAL A 41 4.79 -12.14 -5.06
C VAL A 41 5.82 -12.56 -6.11
N GLU A 42 7.05 -12.05 -5.97
CA GLU A 42 8.16 -12.33 -6.89
C GLU A 42 9.34 -12.90 -6.08
N PRO A 43 9.39 -14.23 -5.82
CA PRO A 43 10.45 -14.85 -5.02
C PRO A 43 11.85 -14.72 -5.65
N ASP A 44 11.88 -14.54 -6.97
CA ASP A 44 13.09 -14.40 -7.80
C ASP A 44 13.73 -13.00 -7.70
N LYS A 45 12.96 -11.99 -7.27
CA LYS A 45 13.41 -10.60 -7.17
C LYS A 45 13.68 -10.20 -5.71
N PRO A 46 14.53 -9.19 -5.49
CA PRO A 46 14.65 -8.57 -4.17
C PRO A 46 13.30 -7.99 -3.74
N GLU A 47 12.99 -8.13 -2.45
CA GLU A 47 11.79 -7.54 -1.86
C GLU A 47 11.89 -6.01 -1.95
N ASP A 48 10.84 -5.37 -2.46
CA ASP A 48 10.75 -3.91 -2.52
C ASP A 48 9.53 -3.45 -1.75
N ILE A 49 9.80 -2.91 -0.56
CA ILE A 49 8.82 -2.32 0.35
C ILE A 49 9.07 -0.81 0.53
N SER A 50 9.89 -0.21 -0.34
CA SER A 50 10.26 1.22 -0.25
C SER A 50 9.01 2.10 -0.35
N ASP A 51 8.08 1.74 -1.23
CA ASP A 51 6.80 2.40 -1.38
C ASP A 51 5.90 2.24 -0.14
N PHE A 52 5.96 1.09 0.55
CA PHE A 52 5.20 0.87 1.78
C PHE A 52 5.76 1.66 2.96
N GLU A 53 7.09 1.73 3.09
CA GLU A 53 7.73 2.55 4.12
C GLU A 53 7.47 4.04 3.89
N TYR A 54 7.50 4.48 2.63
CA TYR A 54 7.10 5.83 2.26
C TYR A 54 5.63 6.10 2.59
N LEU A 55 4.74 5.14 2.34
CA LEU A 55 3.32 5.25 2.67
C LEU A 55 3.06 5.36 4.18
N MET A 56 3.83 4.65 5.00
CA MET A 56 3.77 4.81 6.46
C MET A 56 4.21 6.21 6.90
N LYS A 57 5.21 6.79 6.25
CA LYS A 57 5.71 8.15 6.55
C LYS A 57 4.77 9.25 6.01
N ASN A 58 4.18 9.03 4.83
CA ASN A 58 3.30 9.96 4.13
C ASN A 58 1.98 9.26 3.74
N PRO A 59 1.08 9.03 4.71
CA PRO A 59 -0.19 8.39 4.42
C PRO A 59 -1.02 9.29 3.47
N PRO A 60 -1.60 8.74 2.39
CA PRO A 60 -2.49 9.49 1.53
C PRO A 60 -3.64 9.98 2.39
N LYS A 61 -3.93 11.29 2.34
CA LYS A 61 -5.01 11.90 3.11
C LYS A 61 -6.29 11.09 2.87
N LYS A 62 -6.69 10.28 3.85
CA LYS A 62 -7.97 9.57 3.85
C LYS A 62 -9.03 10.63 3.56
N ARG A 63 -9.67 10.55 2.40
CA ARG A 63 -10.98 11.17 2.24
C ARG A 63 -11.90 10.33 3.11
N LEU A 64 -11.98 10.66 4.41
CA LEU A 64 -12.90 10.02 5.35
C LEU A 64 -14.27 10.06 4.69
N ARG A 65 -14.71 8.93 4.13
CA ARG A 65 -16.12 8.78 3.78
C ARG A 65 -16.81 8.47 5.09
N VAL A 66 -17.10 9.52 5.85
CA VAL A 66 -18.01 9.45 6.99
C VAL A 66 -19.32 8.92 6.41
N LYS A 67 -19.61 7.64 6.61
CA LYS A 67 -20.98 7.14 6.49
C LYS A 67 -21.72 7.74 7.68
N ARG A 68 -22.29 8.93 7.52
CA ARG A 68 -23.39 9.36 8.39
C ARG A 68 -24.53 8.39 8.10
N VAL A 69 -24.70 7.42 8.99
CA VAL A 69 -25.96 6.69 9.10
C VAL A 69 -26.94 7.66 9.76
N ASN A 70 -28.05 7.95 9.08
CA ASN A 70 -29.21 8.66 9.60
C ASN A 70 -30.45 7.86 9.20
#